data_AF-A0AA42ZG06-F1
#
_entry.id   AF-A0AA42ZG06-F1
#
_cell.length_a   1.000
_cell.length_b   1.000
_cell.length_c   1.000
_cell.angle_alpha   90.00
_cell.angle_beta   90.00
_cell.angle_gamma   90.00
#
_symmetry.space_group_name_H-M   'P 1'
#
loop_
_entity.id
_entity.type
_entity.pdbx_description
1 polymer ?
#
loop_
_entity_poly.entity_id
_entity_poly.type
_entity_poly.pdbx_seq_one_letter_code
_entity_poly.pdbx_strand_id
1 'polypeptide(L)'
;MAKPTRRQDLIKAIKKGKLSQSFLRSLTEDEKIFVELYREFPTAGLDRMVDAPAALVKRACEIPVSVPVHQRLRSLVANLVSDSWATPQVAGVRGTTEIDHRSLRFGAEAAIVMLRAEKQRGEWHFLVELSETDLPQSQWCLKVGSRTVERTETGLFEWSSKRPPKSVDLVCDDGSTIQLPEISWKRTTK
;
A
#
# COMPACT_ATOMS: atom_id res chain seq x y z
N MET A 1 22.23 -40.10 46.19
CA MET A 1 21.15 -39.14 45.84
C MET A 1 19.92 -39.94 45.45
N ALA A 2 18.74 -39.53 45.92
CA ALA A 2 17.48 -40.18 45.56
C ALA A 2 17.16 -39.95 44.06
N LYS A 3 16.53 -40.93 43.40
CA LYS A 3 16.14 -40.85 41.99
C LYS A 3 15.13 -39.71 41.80
N PRO A 4 15.27 -38.85 40.78
CA PRO A 4 14.32 -37.77 40.55
C PRO A 4 12.98 -38.37 40.13
N THR A 5 11.93 -38.16 40.91
CA THR A 5 10.57 -38.63 40.59
C THR A 5 9.91 -37.76 39.51
N ARG A 6 10.46 -36.57 39.23
CA ARG A 6 9.93 -35.61 38.25
C ARG A 6 11.06 -35.04 37.37
N ARG A 7 10.80 -34.89 36.07
CA ARG A 7 11.74 -34.33 35.06
C ARG A 7 12.33 -32.96 35.45
N GLN A 8 11.59 -32.15 36.18
CA GLN A 8 12.04 -30.84 36.67
C GLN A 8 13.22 -30.93 37.64
N ASP A 9 13.30 -32.00 38.43
CA ASP A 9 14.39 -32.21 39.38
C ASP A 9 15.68 -32.61 38.65
N LEU A 10 15.56 -33.36 37.55
CA LEU A 10 16.67 -33.68 36.66
C LEU A 10 17.24 -32.41 35.99
N ILE A 11 16.37 -31.52 35.47
CA ILE A 11 16.80 -30.24 34.88
C ILE A 11 17.53 -29.38 35.92
N LYS A 12 17.03 -29.29 37.16
CA LYS A 12 17.69 -28.55 38.24
C LYS A 12 19.06 -29.16 38.59
N ALA A 13 19.18 -30.49 38.58
CA ALA A 13 20.44 -31.17 38.84
C ALA A 13 21.47 -30.95 37.72
N ILE A 14 21.03 -30.96 36.45
CA ILE A 14 21.87 -30.64 35.28
C ILE A 14 22.38 -29.20 35.38
N LYS A 15 21.49 -28.22 35.60
CA LYS A 15 21.86 -26.79 35.72
C LYS A 15 22.83 -26.49 36.85
N LYS A 16 22.76 -27.23 37.96
CA LYS A 16 23.69 -27.08 39.10
C LYS A 16 25.05 -27.74 38.87
N GLY A 17 25.24 -28.48 37.76
CA GLY A 17 26.49 -29.17 37.43
C GLY A 17 26.85 -30.33 38.37
N LYS A 18 25.91 -30.78 39.24
CA LYS A 18 26.17 -31.76 40.31
C LYS A 18 25.67 -33.17 39.95
N LEU A 19 25.97 -33.65 38.74
CA LEU A 19 25.62 -35.01 38.34
C LEU A 19 26.83 -35.93 38.52
N SER A 20 26.81 -36.76 39.57
CA SER A 20 27.86 -37.78 39.78
C SER A 20 27.72 -38.93 38.76
N GLN A 21 28.83 -39.62 38.47
CA GLN A 21 28.83 -40.79 37.57
C GLN A 21 27.89 -41.91 38.06
N SER A 22 27.80 -42.11 39.38
CA SER A 22 26.87 -43.05 39.99
C SER A 22 25.40 -42.69 39.75
N PHE A 23 25.08 -41.40 39.63
CA PHE A 23 23.72 -40.93 39.37
C PHE A 23 23.34 -41.14 37.90
N LEU A 24 24.24 -40.83 36.96
CA LEU A 24 24.01 -41.05 35.51
C LEU A 24 23.72 -42.52 35.18
N ARG A 25 24.35 -43.46 35.89
CA ARG A 25 24.10 -44.91 35.72
C ARG A 25 22.72 -45.37 36.20
N SER A 26 22.08 -44.60 37.09
CA SER A 26 20.75 -44.93 37.63
C SER A 26 19.57 -44.38 36.80
N LEU A 27 19.88 -43.57 35.79
CA LEU A 27 18.91 -43.00 34.86
C LEU A 27 18.49 -44.02 33.79
N THR A 28 17.26 -43.90 33.29
CA THR A 28 16.82 -44.65 32.11
C THR A 28 17.52 -44.12 30.85
N GLU A 29 17.45 -44.87 29.75
CA GLU A 29 18.12 -44.49 28.50
C GLU A 29 17.61 -43.15 27.95
N ASP A 30 16.29 -42.94 27.99
CA ASP A 30 15.66 -41.67 27.59
C ASP A 30 16.14 -40.49 28.45
N GLU A 31 16.36 -40.70 29.75
CA GLU A 31 16.86 -39.68 30.67
C GLU A 31 18.34 -39.37 30.43
N LYS A 32 19.14 -40.36 30.01
CA LYS A 32 20.54 -40.13 29.61
C LYS A 32 20.63 -39.32 28.32
N ILE A 33 19.85 -39.68 27.31
CA ILE A 33 19.74 -38.93 26.04
C ILE A 33 19.32 -37.49 26.34
N PHE A 34 18.35 -37.30 27.23
CA PHE A 34 17.93 -35.96 27.64
C PHE A 34 19.04 -35.16 28.33
N VAL A 35 19.85 -35.79 29.20
CA VAL A 35 21.00 -35.13 29.84
C VAL A 35 22.07 -34.74 28.82
N GLU A 36 22.37 -35.61 27.85
CA GLU A 36 23.33 -35.34 26.79
C GLU A 36 22.88 -34.18 25.91
N LEU A 37 21.64 -34.24 25.40
CA LEU A 37 21.05 -33.17 24.61
C LEU A 37 21.01 -31.83 25.37
N TYR A 38 20.73 -31.85 26.67
CA TYR A 38 20.70 -30.62 27.46
C TYR A 38 22.09 -30.04 27.73
N ARG A 39 23.13 -30.88 27.76
CA ARG A 39 24.53 -30.44 27.89
C ARG A 39 25.07 -29.88 26.59
N GLU A 40 24.73 -30.51 25.47
CA GLU A 40 25.18 -30.12 24.13
C GLU A 40 24.42 -28.90 23.61
N PHE A 41 23.12 -28.83 23.91
CA PHE A 41 22.25 -27.71 23.55
C PHE A 41 21.70 -27.06 24.83
N PRO A 42 22.54 -26.33 25.59
CA PRO A 42 22.04 -25.56 26.73
C PRO A 42 20.95 -24.62 26.20
N THR A 43 19.73 -24.79 26.71
CA THR A 43 18.61 -23.87 26.43
C THR A 43 18.91 -22.56 27.16
N ALA A 44 19.80 -21.77 26.56
CA ALA A 44 20.15 -20.44 26.98
C ALA A 44 19.03 -19.51 26.53
N GLY A 45 18.33 -18.91 27.51
CA GLY A 45 17.67 -17.65 27.26
C GLY A 45 18.76 -16.62 26.97
N LEU A 46 18.83 -16.22 25.68
CA LEU A 46 19.75 -15.25 25.06
C LEU A 46 21.19 -15.81 24.90
N ASP A 47 21.88 -15.72 23.76
CA ASP A 47 21.80 -14.71 22.69
C ASP A 47 22.49 -15.18 21.39
N ARG A 48 22.13 -14.53 20.27
CA ARG A 48 22.56 -14.70 18.86
C ARG A 48 21.84 -15.79 18.07
N MET A 49 20.73 -15.39 17.45
CA MET A 49 20.36 -15.96 16.15
C MET A 49 21.60 -15.94 15.25
N VAL A 50 21.93 -17.09 14.67
CA VAL A 50 22.94 -17.16 13.60
C VAL A 50 22.50 -16.18 12.52
N ASP A 51 23.42 -15.31 12.08
CA ASP A 51 23.13 -14.37 10.99
C ASP A 51 22.55 -15.14 9.81
N ALA A 52 21.45 -14.63 9.26
CA ALA A 52 20.82 -15.28 8.12
C ALA A 52 21.86 -15.42 6.99
N PRO A 53 21.95 -16.59 6.34
CA PRO A 53 22.90 -16.81 5.25
C PRO A 53 22.80 -15.69 4.22
N ALA A 54 23.93 -15.21 3.69
CA ALA A 54 23.94 -14.09 2.74
C ALA A 54 23.02 -14.30 1.54
N ALA A 55 22.84 -15.56 1.10
CA ALA A 55 21.89 -15.92 0.05
C ALA A 55 20.41 -15.71 0.45
N LEU A 56 20.06 -15.91 1.72
CA LEU A 56 18.73 -15.64 2.27
C LEU A 56 18.50 -14.14 2.46
N VAL A 57 19.51 -13.40 2.92
CA VAL A 57 19.45 -11.93 3.00
C VAL A 57 19.26 -11.34 1.59
N LYS A 58 20.03 -11.83 0.61
CA LYS A 58 19.92 -11.39 -0.78
C LYS A 58 18.53 -11.68 -1.36
N ARG A 59 17.99 -12.89 -1.15
CA ARG A 59 16.61 -13.23 -1.55
C ARG A 59 15.58 -12.38 -0.82
N ALA A 60 15.75 -12.10 0.46
CA ALA A 60 14.83 -11.26 1.23
C ALA A 60 14.85 -9.80 0.73
N CYS A 61 16.02 -9.28 0.33
CA CYS A 61 16.15 -7.98 -0.31
C CYS A 61 15.59 -7.94 -1.74
N GLU A 62 15.58 -9.08 -2.44
CA GLU A 62 14.97 -9.24 -3.78
C GLU A 62 13.44 -9.41 -3.71
N ILE A 63 12.87 -9.73 -2.53
CA ILE A 63 11.41 -9.69 -2.34
C ILE A 63 11.02 -8.21 -2.33
N PRO A 64 10.27 -7.70 -3.34
CA PRO A 64 9.77 -6.34 -3.29
C PRO A 64 8.97 -6.20 -2.01
N VAL A 65 9.35 -5.22 -1.17
CA VAL A 65 8.67 -4.89 0.09
C VAL A 65 7.19 -4.89 -0.22
N SER A 66 6.47 -5.89 0.29
CA SER A 66 5.06 -6.04 0.01
C SER A 66 4.39 -4.80 0.55
N VAL A 67 3.96 -3.91 -0.36
CA VAL A 67 3.19 -2.72 -0.06
C VAL A 67 2.13 -3.15 0.95
N PRO A 68 2.14 -2.61 2.18
CA PRO A 68 1.28 -3.07 3.25
C PRO A 68 -0.15 -3.26 2.77
N VAL A 69 -0.81 -4.36 3.17
CA VAL A 69 -2.17 -4.67 2.72
C VAL A 69 -3.15 -3.52 3.02
N HIS A 70 -2.89 -2.73 4.07
CA HIS A 70 -3.67 -1.52 4.37
C HIS A 70 -3.44 -0.35 3.39
N GLN A 71 -2.30 -0.29 2.70
CA GLN A 71 -2.07 0.63 1.57
C GLN A 71 -2.74 0.11 0.29
N ARG A 72 -2.79 -1.21 0.08
CA ARG A 72 -3.53 -1.83 -1.05
C ARG A 72 -5.06 -1.77 -0.91
N LEU A 73 -5.57 -1.79 0.33
CA LEU A 73 -7.02 -1.79 0.62
C LEU A 73 -7.64 -0.40 0.79
N ARG A 74 -6.85 0.67 0.79
CA ARG A 74 -7.41 2.01 0.63
C ARG A 74 -7.66 2.20 -0.85
N SER A 75 -8.91 2.04 -1.29
CA SER A 75 -9.41 2.93 -2.33
C SER A 75 -9.11 4.34 -1.83
N LEU A 76 -7.99 4.93 -2.28
CA LEU A 76 -7.59 6.25 -1.88
C LEU A 76 -8.67 7.16 -2.45
N VAL A 77 -9.57 7.63 -1.60
CA VAL A 77 -10.61 8.56 -2.01
C VAL A 77 -9.93 9.90 -2.13
N ALA A 78 -9.88 10.44 -3.34
CA ALA A 78 -9.42 11.80 -3.55
C ALA A 78 -10.46 12.77 -2.96
N ASN A 79 -9.99 13.88 -2.40
CA ASN A 79 -10.85 14.96 -1.95
C ASN A 79 -10.93 16.04 -3.03
N LEU A 80 -12.11 16.63 -3.23
CA LEU A 80 -12.24 17.81 -4.09
C LEU A 80 -11.60 19.02 -3.36
N VAL A 81 -10.52 19.53 -3.94
CA VAL A 81 -9.75 20.67 -3.40
C VAL A 81 -10.27 21.99 -3.96
N SER A 82 -10.65 22.01 -5.24
CA SER A 82 -11.14 23.22 -5.90
C SER A 82 -12.11 22.89 -7.03
N ASP A 83 -13.14 23.73 -7.18
CA ASP A 83 -14.09 23.72 -8.29
C ASP A 83 -14.29 25.16 -8.79
N SER A 84 -13.94 25.40 -10.05
CA SER A 84 -14.05 26.74 -10.66
C SER A 84 -15.49 27.26 -10.71
N TRP A 85 -16.50 26.40 -10.63
CA TRP A 85 -17.90 26.81 -10.57
C TRP A 85 -18.40 27.19 -9.18
N ALA A 86 -17.67 26.80 -8.13
CA ALA A 86 -18.01 27.12 -6.75
C ALA A 86 -17.36 28.44 -6.28
N THR A 87 -16.26 28.86 -6.91
CA THR A 87 -15.58 30.10 -6.56
C THR A 87 -16.34 31.30 -7.10
N PRO A 88 -16.74 32.28 -6.26
CA PRO A 88 -17.33 33.52 -6.74
C PRO A 88 -16.29 34.26 -7.60
N GLN A 89 -16.70 34.73 -8.78
CA GLN A 89 -15.83 35.52 -9.65
C GLN A 89 -15.28 36.72 -8.90
N VAL A 90 -13.96 36.89 -8.91
CA VAL A 90 -13.34 38.11 -8.42
C VAL A 90 -13.81 39.25 -9.33
N ALA A 91 -14.49 40.25 -8.75
CA ALA A 91 -14.98 41.41 -9.48
C ALA A 91 -13.80 42.10 -10.19
N GLY A 92 -13.76 42.05 -11.52
CA GLY A 92 -12.71 42.69 -12.33
C GLY A 92 -12.01 41.78 -13.34
N VAL A 93 -12.18 40.45 -13.29
CA VAL A 93 -11.65 39.56 -14.32
C VAL A 93 -12.58 39.54 -15.53
N ARG A 94 -12.13 40.10 -16.66
CA ARG A 94 -12.84 40.00 -17.96
C ARG A 94 -12.73 38.55 -18.46
N GLY A 95 -13.70 37.75 -18.07
CA GLY A 95 -13.85 36.37 -18.50
C GLY A 95 -14.98 35.76 -17.72
N THR A 96 -16.17 35.74 -18.31
CA THR A 96 -17.28 34.96 -17.77
C THR A 96 -16.79 33.53 -17.60
N THR A 97 -16.90 32.99 -16.38
CA THR A 97 -16.86 31.54 -16.15
C THR A 97 -18.08 30.96 -16.84
N GLU A 98 -17.99 30.82 -18.15
CA GLU A 98 -19.07 30.29 -18.98
C GLU A 98 -19.36 28.87 -18.53
N ILE A 99 -20.64 28.48 -18.58
CA ILE A 99 -21.07 27.11 -18.24
C ILE A 99 -20.31 26.08 -19.10
N ASP A 100 -19.75 26.52 -20.21
CA ASP A 100 -18.97 25.74 -21.15
C ASP A 100 -17.52 25.48 -20.69
N HIS A 101 -17.04 26.09 -19.59
CA HIS A 101 -15.72 25.80 -19.02
C HIS A 101 -15.80 25.43 -17.54
N ARG A 102 -15.08 24.37 -17.14
CA ARG A 102 -14.94 23.98 -15.74
C ARG A 102 -13.56 23.38 -15.47
N SER A 103 -12.98 23.78 -14.34
CA SER A 103 -11.74 23.20 -13.82
C SER A 103 -11.99 22.64 -12.42
N LEU A 104 -11.60 21.38 -12.22
CA LEU A 104 -11.67 20.67 -10.95
C LEU A 104 -10.27 20.24 -10.54
N ARG A 105 -9.96 20.40 -9.25
CA ARG A 105 -8.72 19.89 -8.66
C ARG A 105 -9.07 18.92 -7.54
N PHE A 106 -8.55 17.71 -7.64
CA PHE A 106 -8.68 16.67 -6.64
C PHE A 106 -7.31 16.39 -6.01
N GLY A 107 -7.30 16.19 -4.70
CA GLY A 107 -6.09 15.84 -3.95
C GLY A 107 -6.27 14.47 -3.30
N ALA A 108 -5.36 13.56 -3.59
CA ALA A 108 -5.15 12.31 -2.87
C ALA A 108 -3.78 12.34 -2.20
N GLU A 109 -3.54 11.44 -1.25
CA GLU A 109 -2.27 11.37 -0.49
C GLU A 109 -1.04 11.29 -1.41
N ALA A 110 -1.14 10.60 -2.55
CA ALA A 110 -0.03 10.35 -3.46
C ALA A 110 -0.09 11.13 -4.79
N ALA A 111 -1.20 11.82 -5.07
CA ALA A 111 -1.44 12.42 -6.39
C ALA A 111 -2.38 13.64 -6.35
N ILE A 112 -2.13 14.59 -7.25
CA ILE A 112 -3.03 15.71 -7.53
C ILE A 112 -3.56 15.55 -8.95
N VAL A 113 -4.88 15.56 -9.08
CA VAL A 113 -5.56 15.41 -10.37
C VAL A 113 -6.21 16.74 -10.73
N MET A 114 -5.85 17.30 -11.87
CA MET A 114 -6.51 18.49 -12.41
C MET A 114 -7.31 18.12 -13.65
N LEU A 115 -8.63 18.19 -13.56
CA LEU A 115 -9.54 17.99 -14.68
C LEU A 115 -9.96 19.35 -15.23
N ARG A 116 -9.72 19.58 -16.51
CA ARG A 116 -10.28 20.71 -17.28
C ARG A 116 -11.30 20.16 -18.26
N ALA A 117 -12.45 20.80 -18.29
CA ALA A 117 -13.55 20.47 -19.17
C ALA A 117 -13.97 21.72 -19.95
N GLU A 118 -14.15 21.54 -21.25
CA GLU A 118 -14.58 22.59 -22.16
C GLU A 118 -15.66 22.06 -23.10
N LYS A 119 -16.74 22.81 -23.32
CA LYS A 119 -17.81 22.45 -24.24
C LYS A 119 -17.65 23.24 -25.54
N GLN A 120 -17.33 22.54 -26.64
CA GLN A 120 -17.23 23.13 -27.97
C GLN A 120 -18.20 22.44 -28.93
N ARG A 121 -18.96 23.22 -29.71
CA ARG A 121 -19.83 22.72 -30.78
C ARG A 121 -20.78 21.57 -30.36
N GLY A 122 -21.21 21.56 -29.10
CA GLY A 122 -22.12 20.54 -28.55
C GLY A 122 -21.44 19.28 -28.03
N GLU A 123 -20.12 19.21 -28.04
CA GLU A 123 -19.31 18.15 -27.46
C GLU A 123 -18.49 18.68 -26.28
N TRP A 124 -18.26 17.84 -25.28
CA TRP A 124 -17.34 18.15 -24.19
C TRP A 124 -15.97 17.57 -24.48
N HIS A 125 -14.94 18.38 -24.27
CA HIS A 125 -13.53 18.03 -24.33
C HIS A 125 -12.96 18.08 -22.92
N PHE A 126 -12.19 17.05 -22.58
CA PHE A 126 -11.61 16.88 -21.27
C PHE A 126 -10.12 16.70 -21.38
N LEU A 127 -9.41 17.36 -20.48
CA LEU A 127 -7.97 17.24 -20.31
C LEU A 127 -7.72 17.02 -18.83
N VAL A 128 -7.02 15.93 -18.50
CA VAL A 128 -6.56 15.66 -17.15
C VAL A 128 -5.05 15.72 -17.10
N GLU A 129 -4.57 16.51 -16.14
CA GLU A 129 -3.18 16.56 -15.75
C GLU A 129 -3.03 15.87 -14.40
N LEU A 130 -2.05 14.98 -14.31
CA LEU A 130 -1.69 14.27 -13.09
C LEU A 130 -0.34 14.79 -12.60
N SER A 131 -0.33 15.43 -11.43
CA SER A 131 0.91 15.79 -10.73
C SER A 131 1.15 14.78 -9.64
N GLU A 132 2.17 13.95 -9.83
CA GLU A 132 2.57 12.90 -8.89
C GLU A 132 3.56 13.50 -7.88
N THR A 133 3.40 13.14 -6.60
CA THR A 133 4.34 13.57 -5.55
C THR A 133 5.39 12.49 -5.31
N ASP A 134 5.02 11.19 -5.41
CA ASP A 134 5.89 10.06 -5.06
C ASP A 134 5.72 8.81 -5.96
N LEU A 135 4.99 8.90 -7.08
CA LEU A 135 4.66 7.73 -7.93
C LEU A 135 5.37 7.78 -9.30
N PRO A 136 5.61 6.62 -9.95
CA PRO A 136 6.17 6.57 -11.29
C PRO A 136 5.11 6.89 -12.37
N GLN A 137 5.43 7.87 -13.22
CA GLN A 137 4.52 8.44 -14.24
C GLN A 137 3.93 7.45 -15.24
N SER A 138 4.54 6.28 -15.44
CA SER A 138 4.19 5.35 -16.52
C SER A 138 3.11 4.32 -16.17
N GLN A 139 2.47 4.40 -14.99
CA GLN A 139 1.62 3.29 -14.48
C GLN A 139 0.14 3.64 -14.29
N TRP A 140 -0.34 4.75 -14.84
CA TRP A 140 -1.70 5.25 -14.57
C TRP A 140 -2.55 5.32 -15.83
N CYS A 141 -3.79 4.85 -15.72
CA CYS A 141 -4.85 5.06 -16.70
C CYS A 141 -6.09 5.68 -16.03
N LEU A 142 -6.89 6.40 -16.81
CA LEU A 142 -8.16 6.95 -16.32
C LEU A 142 -9.31 6.05 -16.71
N LYS A 143 -10.16 5.72 -15.75
CA LYS A 143 -11.43 5.06 -15.98
C LYS A 143 -12.56 6.08 -15.92
N VAL A 144 -13.22 6.29 -17.06
CA VAL A 144 -14.31 7.25 -17.23
C VAL A 144 -15.59 6.47 -17.55
N GLY A 145 -16.37 6.15 -16.51
CA GLY A 145 -17.49 5.21 -16.64
C GLY A 145 -17.02 3.82 -17.07
N SER A 146 -17.39 3.39 -18.27
CA SER A 146 -16.97 2.10 -18.85
C SER A 146 -15.75 2.19 -19.77
N ARG A 147 -15.24 3.40 -20.02
CA ARG A 147 -14.11 3.63 -20.93
C ARG A 147 -12.82 3.78 -20.13
N THR A 148 -11.74 3.20 -20.64
CA THR A 148 -10.38 3.50 -20.19
C THR A 148 -9.76 4.51 -21.14
N VAL A 149 -9.09 5.52 -20.59
CA VAL A 149 -8.36 6.56 -21.29
C VAL A 149 -6.90 6.44 -20.89
N GLU A 150 -6.05 6.20 -21.88
CA GLU A 150 -4.61 6.08 -21.70
C GLU A 150 -3.96 7.47 -21.72
N ARG A 151 -2.75 7.53 -21.14
CA ARG A 151 -1.94 8.75 -21.12
C ARG A 151 -1.37 9.00 -22.52
N THR A 152 -1.47 10.22 -23.01
CA THR A 152 -0.87 10.65 -24.27
C THR A 152 0.64 10.81 -24.12
N GLU A 153 1.35 10.95 -25.24
CA GLU A 153 2.80 11.22 -25.26
C GLU A 153 3.19 12.52 -24.52
N THR A 154 2.26 13.47 -24.41
CA THR A 154 2.45 14.73 -23.66
C THR A 154 2.29 14.56 -22.16
N GLY A 155 1.97 13.35 -21.68
CA GLY A 155 1.76 13.07 -20.27
C GLY A 155 0.38 13.51 -19.76
N LEU A 156 -0.57 13.76 -20.66
CA LEU A 156 -1.95 14.18 -20.35
C LEU A 156 -2.92 13.04 -20.61
N PHE A 157 -4.13 13.12 -20.06
CA PHE A 157 -5.23 12.27 -20.49
C PHE A 157 -6.27 13.12 -21.20
N GLU A 158 -6.60 12.75 -22.43
CA GLU A 158 -7.47 13.54 -23.29
C GLU A 158 -8.61 12.68 -23.84
N TRP A 159 -9.84 13.18 -23.75
CA TRP A 159 -10.97 12.55 -24.40
C TRP A 159 -12.09 13.56 -24.68
N SER A 160 -13.00 13.18 -25.57
CA SER A 160 -14.23 13.93 -25.81
C SER A 160 -15.47 13.06 -25.61
N SER A 161 -16.60 13.70 -25.32
CA SER A 161 -17.90 13.01 -25.28
C SER A 161 -19.08 13.97 -25.41
N LYS A 162 -20.22 13.45 -25.88
CA LYS A 162 -21.47 14.23 -25.98
C LYS A 162 -22.08 14.61 -24.61
N ARG A 163 -21.73 13.88 -23.55
CA ARG A 163 -22.30 14.06 -22.20
C ARG A 163 -21.19 13.99 -21.18
N PRO A 164 -21.11 14.94 -20.24
CA PRO A 164 -19.99 14.96 -19.33
C PRO A 164 -20.07 13.79 -18.34
N PRO A 165 -18.92 13.23 -17.93
CA PRO A 165 -18.87 12.01 -17.13
C PRO A 165 -19.25 12.29 -15.68
N LYS A 166 -19.98 11.37 -15.05
CA LYS A 166 -20.30 11.47 -13.62
C LYS A 166 -19.15 11.03 -12.73
N SER A 167 -18.37 10.04 -13.17
CA SER A 167 -17.24 9.51 -12.42
C SER A 167 -16.01 9.43 -13.31
N VAL A 168 -14.87 9.69 -12.68
CA VAL A 168 -13.54 9.54 -13.23
C VAL A 168 -12.74 8.89 -12.12
N ASP A 169 -12.06 7.78 -12.39
CA ASP A 169 -11.20 7.10 -11.43
C ASP A 169 -9.80 6.96 -12.02
N LEU A 170 -8.78 7.02 -11.18
CA LEU A 170 -7.41 6.71 -11.57
C LEU A 170 -7.13 5.25 -11.22
N VAL A 171 -6.72 4.48 -12.22
CA VAL A 171 -6.40 3.06 -12.08
C VAL A 171 -4.93 2.87 -12.35
N CYS A 172 -4.24 2.21 -11.42
CA CYS A 172 -2.85 1.87 -11.55
C CYS A 172 -2.67 0.48 -12.16
N ASP A 173 -1.51 0.21 -12.75
CA ASP A 173 -1.19 -1.10 -13.34
C ASP A 173 -1.24 -2.26 -12.33
N ASP A 174 -0.98 -1.98 -11.05
CA ASP A 174 -1.07 -2.97 -9.96
C ASP A 174 -2.53 -3.28 -9.55
N GLY A 175 -3.51 -2.65 -10.20
CA GLY A 175 -4.94 -2.79 -9.95
C GLY A 175 -5.47 -1.90 -8.82
N SER A 176 -4.61 -1.12 -8.16
CA SER A 176 -5.07 -0.11 -7.21
C SER A 176 -5.87 0.97 -7.91
N THR A 177 -6.87 1.52 -7.22
CA THR A 177 -7.74 2.56 -7.76
C THR A 177 -7.85 3.72 -6.78
N ILE A 178 -7.58 4.93 -7.28
CA ILE A 178 -7.87 6.18 -6.58
C ILE A 178 -9.24 6.64 -7.10
N GLN A 179 -10.24 6.60 -6.22
CA GLN A 179 -11.60 6.99 -6.57
C GLN A 179 -11.73 8.50 -6.44
N LEU A 180 -12.18 9.17 -7.50
CA LEU A 180 -12.50 10.59 -7.41
C LEU A 180 -13.98 10.76 -7.04
N PRO A 181 -14.34 11.82 -6.29
CA PRO A 181 -15.72 12.14 -5.98
C PRO A 181 -16.59 12.28 -7.23
N GLU A 182 -17.88 11.95 -7.10
CA GLU A 182 -18.83 12.12 -8.20
C GLU A 182 -18.92 13.59 -8.64
N ILE A 183 -18.85 13.81 -9.95
CA ILE A 183 -18.84 15.12 -10.57
C ILE A 183 -20.26 15.53 -10.93
N SER A 184 -20.76 16.56 -10.25
CA SER A 184 -22.06 17.18 -10.56
C SER A 184 -21.94 18.24 -11.63
N TRP A 185 -22.63 18.11 -12.76
CA TRP A 185 -22.60 19.06 -13.88
C TRP A 185 -23.80 20.01 -13.89
N LYS A 186 -23.58 21.31 -14.10
CA LYS A 186 -24.65 22.28 -14.34
C LYS A 186 -25.32 21.95 -15.67
N ARG A 187 -26.65 21.98 -15.70
CA ARG A 187 -27.40 21.76 -16.94
C ARG A 187 -27.14 22.95 -17.86
N THR A 188 -26.69 22.68 -19.08
CA THR A 188 -26.78 23.67 -20.16
C THR A 188 -28.24 23.69 -20.61
N THR A 189 -28.96 24.75 -20.23
CA THR A 189 -30.26 25.06 -20.86
C THR A 189 -30.00 25.30 -22.35
N LYS A 190 -30.75 24.59 -23.20
CA LYS A 190 -30.76 24.79 -24.65
C LYS A 190 -31.30 26.18 -25.00
#